data_AF-A0A1M6WEJ2-F1
#
_entry.id   AF-A0A1M6WEJ2-F1
#
_cell.length_a   1.000
_cell.length_b   1.000
_cell.length_c   1.000
_cell.angle_alpha   90.00
_cell.angle_beta   90.00
_cell.angle_gamma   90.00
#
_symmetry.space_group_name_H-M   'P 1'
#
loop_
_entity.id
_entity.type
_entity.pdbx_description
1 polymer ?
#
loop_
_entity_poly.entity_id
_entity_poly.type
_entity_poly.pdbx_seq_one_letter_code
_entity_poly.pdbx_strand_id
1 'polypeptide(L)' 'MKSYRLRRNKKLEKLMDLHAQLFSDLNNINKAMYREVYCEVALIQTLKTVVENTRLEPEVLAIIQTCEKWMYKN' A
#
# COMPACT_ATOMS: atom_id res chain seq x y z
N MET A 1 8.32 -37.16 -9.46
CA MET A 1 7.48 -35.94 -9.39
C MET A 1 8.40 -34.73 -9.31
N LYS A 2 8.38 -33.82 -10.30
CA LYS A 2 9.16 -32.57 -10.23
C LYS A 2 8.47 -31.64 -9.23
N SER A 3 9.14 -31.36 -8.12
CA SER A 3 8.69 -30.36 -7.14
C SER A 3 8.97 -28.98 -7.70
N TYR A 4 7.93 -28.31 -8.19
CA TYR A 4 8.02 -26.90 -8.55
C TYR A 4 8.07 -26.09 -7.25
N ARG A 5 9.27 -25.63 -6.86
CA ARG A 5 9.39 -24.59 -5.82
C ARG A 5 8.73 -23.33 -6.37
N LEU A 6 7.48 -23.09 -5.99
CA LEU A 6 6.84 -21.79 -6.15
C LEU A 6 7.72 -20.75 -5.46
N ARG A 7 8.38 -19.90 -6.26
CA ARG A 7 9.06 -18.72 -5.72
C ARG A 7 7.96 -17.82 -5.15
N ARG A 8 7.94 -17.69 -3.82
CA ARG A 8 7.03 -16.78 -3.13
C ARG A 8 7.34 -15.36 -3.56
N ASN A 9 6.37 -14.68 -4.17
CA ASN A 9 6.51 -13.30 -4.58
C ASN A 9 6.17 -12.41 -3.37
N LYS A 10 7.20 -12.00 -2.63
CA LYS A 10 7.05 -11.19 -1.41
C LYS A 10 6.29 -9.87 -1.63
N LYS A 11 6.42 -9.25 -2.80
CA LYS A 11 5.66 -8.04 -3.14
C LYS A 11 4.17 -8.33 -3.25
N LEU A 12 3.82 -9.43 -3.93
CA LEU A 12 2.42 -9.84 -4.06
C LEU A 12 1.81 -10.20 -2.71
N GLU A 13 2.56 -10.92 -1.86
CA GLU A 13 2.10 -11.23 -0.49
C GLU A 13 1.81 -9.96 0.31
N LYS A 14 2.74 -8.98 0.28
CA LYS A 14 2.54 -7.70 0.96
C LYS A 14 1.35 -6.90 0.41
N LEU A 15 1.09 -6.95 -0.90
CA LEU A 15 -0.09 -6.31 -1.50
C LEU A 15 -1.39 -6.99 -1.07
N MET A 16 -1.41 -8.33 -0.94
CA MET A 16 -2.56 -9.06 -0.42
C MET A 16 -2.84 -8.71 1.04
N ASP A 17 -1.80 -8.59 1.86
CA ASP A 17 -1.93 -8.18 3.27
C ASP A 17 -2.49 -6.76 3.40
N LEU A 18 -1.98 -5.81 2.61
CA LEU A 18 -2.49 -4.43 2.54
C LEU A 18 -3.96 -4.37 2.12
N HIS A 19 -4.35 -5.18 1.14
CA HIS A 19 -5.75 -5.27 0.70
C HIS A 19 -6.67 -5.79 1.82
N ALA A 20 -6.27 -6.87 2.50
CA ALA A 20 -7.03 -7.43 3.61
C ALA A 20 -7.18 -6.42 4.76
N GLN A 21 -6.12 -5.67 5.06
CA GLN A 21 -6.13 -4.63 6.08
C GLN A 21 -7.08 -3.49 5.73
N LEU A 22 -6.97 -2.94 4.50
CA LEU A 22 -7.87 -1.88 4.04
C LEU A 22 -9.34 -2.34 4.04
N PHE A 23 -9.62 -3.56 3.58
CA PHE A 23 -10.97 -4.11 3.60
C PHE A 23 -11.54 -4.20 5.01
N SER A 24 -10.72 -4.64 5.98
CA SER A 24 -11.10 -4.66 7.39
C SER A 24 -11.38 -3.25 7.93
N ASP A 25 -10.53 -2.27 7.60
CA ASP A 25 -10.68 -0.89 8.05
C ASP A 25 -11.93 -0.20 7.47
N LEU A 26 -12.25 -0.45 6.19
CA LEU A 26 -13.43 0.12 5.53
C LEU A 26 -14.75 -0.46 6.06
N ASN A 27 -14.76 -1.74 6.42
CA ASN A 27 -15.93 -2.41 6.99
C ASN A 27 -16.16 -2.08 8.48
N ASN A 28 -15.18 -1.48 9.15
CA ASN A 28 -15.33 -1.09 10.54
C ASN A 28 -16.20 0.17 10.66
N ILE A 29 -17.41 0.01 11.20
CA ILE A 29 -18.41 1.09 11.35
C ILE A 29 -17.88 2.23 12.23
N ASN A 30 -17.08 1.93 13.26
CA ASN A 30 -16.49 2.95 14.14
C ASN A 30 -15.44 3.83 13.44
N LYS A 31 -14.99 3.40 12.26
CA LYS A 31 -13.96 4.06 11.45
C LYS A 31 -14.54 4.76 10.21
N ALA A 32 -15.86 4.81 10.08
CA ALA A 32 -16.54 5.35 8.89
C ALA A 32 -16.11 6.79 8.53
N MET A 33 -15.86 7.63 9.53
CA MET A 33 -15.42 9.02 9.36
C MET A 33 -14.01 9.14 8.73
N TYR A 34 -13.18 8.10 8.84
CA TYR A 34 -11.77 8.11 8.40
C TYR A 34 -11.54 7.27 7.14
N ARG A 35 -12.61 6.82 6.47
CA ARG A 35 -12.50 5.92 5.29
C ARG A 35 -11.63 6.50 4.19
N GLU A 36 -11.78 7.80 3.91
CA GLU A 36 -10.99 8.50 2.89
C GLU A 36 -9.50 8.48 3.25
N VAL A 37 -9.14 8.85 4.48
CA VAL A 37 -7.77 8.80 4.99
C VAL A 37 -7.19 7.38 4.91
N TYR A 38 -7.97 6.34 5.26
CA TYR A 38 -7.50 4.96 5.15
C TYR A 38 -7.23 4.54 3.70
N CYS A 39 -8.10 4.94 2.76
CA CYS A 39 -7.88 4.71 1.33
C CYS A 39 -6.61 5.39 0.83
N GLU A 40 -6.38 6.65 1.20
CA GLU A 40 -5.19 7.42 0.83
C GLU A 40 -3.91 6.78 1.37
N VAL A 41 -3.90 6.38 2.65
CA VAL A 41 -2.77 5.70 3.27
C VAL A 41 -2.48 4.35 2.60
N ALA A 42 -3.52 3.55 2.32
CA ALA A 42 -3.37 2.26 1.66
C ALA A 42 -2.85 2.41 0.23
N LEU A 43 -3.27 3.45 -0.51
CA LEU A 43 -2.75 3.76 -1.83
C LEU A 43 -1.26 4.08 -1.79
N ILE A 44 -0.83 4.90 -0.83
CA ILE A 44 0.59 5.24 -0.64
C ILE A 44 1.41 3.99 -0.30
N GLN A 45 0.93 3.14 0.60
CA GLN A 45 1.62 1.90 0.97
C GLN A 45 1.72 0.91 -0.21
N THR A 46 0.69 0.87 -1.05
CA THR A 46 0.67 0.07 -2.28
C THR A 46 1.70 0.59 -3.27
N LEU A 47 1.75 1.90 -3.52
CA LEU A 47 2.74 2.51 -4.40
C LEU A 47 4.16 2.23 -3.91
N LYS A 48 4.47 2.45 -2.62
CA LYS A 48 5.77 2.11 -2.02
C LYS A 48 6.14 0.64 -2.27
N THR A 49 5.19 -0.28 -2.09
CA THR A 49 5.41 -1.73 -2.28
C THR A 49 5.68 -2.11 -3.75
N VAL A 50 4.96 -1.50 -4.69
CA VAL A 50 5.14 -1.78 -6.12
C VAL A 50 6.50 -1.28 -6.60
N VAL A 51 6.89 -0.07 -6.19
CA VAL A 51 8.09 0.60 -6.69
C VAL A 51 9.37 0.21 -5.97
N GLU A 52 9.29 -0.47 -4.84
CA GLU A 52 10.45 -1.01 -4.10
C GLU A 52 11.39 -1.81 -5.02
N ASN A 53 12.69 -1.53 -5.00
CA ASN A 53 13.69 -2.16 -5.88
C ASN A 53 13.42 -1.96 -7.39
N THR A 54 12.74 -0.88 -7.78
CA THR A 54 12.61 -0.47 -9.19
C THR A 54 13.44 0.77 -9.47
N ARG A 55 13.79 1.00 -10.75
CA ARG A 55 14.52 2.21 -11.16
C ARG A 55 13.77 3.53 -10.92
N LEU A 56 12.46 3.46 -10.67
CA LEU A 56 11.57 4.62 -10.46
C LEU A 56 11.30 4.88 -8.97
N GLU A 57 11.88 4.08 -8.08
CA GLU A 57 11.66 4.19 -6.64
C GLU A 57 11.95 5.61 -6.10
N PRO A 58 13.08 6.27 -6.45
CA PRO A 58 13.37 7.61 -5.95
C PRO A 58 12.34 8.65 -6.39
N GLU A 59 11.94 8.64 -7.66
CA GLU A 59 10.98 9.59 -8.24
C GLU A 59 9.59 9.41 -7.62
N VAL A 60 9.16 8.15 -7.46
CA VAL A 60 7.85 7.86 -6.87
C VAL A 60 7.85 8.21 -5.38
N LEU A 61 8.93 7.95 -4.65
CA LEU A 61 9.04 8.35 -3.24
C LEU A 61 9.00 9.88 -3.08
N ALA A 62 9.61 10.64 -3.98
CA ALA A 62 9.54 12.10 -3.96
C ALA A 62 8.09 12.63 -4.18
N ILE A 63 7.35 12.02 -5.09
CA ILE A 63 5.93 12.34 -5.31
C ILE A 63 5.11 12.00 -4.07
N ILE A 64 5.31 10.80 -3.50
CA ILE A 64 4.61 10.36 -2.30
C ILE A 64 4.87 11.31 -1.12
N GLN A 65 6.12 11.71 -0.90
CA GLN A 65 6.45 12.68 0.17
C GLN A 65 5.75 14.02 -0.05
N THR A 66 5.58 14.43 -1.31
CA THR A 66 4.83 15.64 -1.64
C THR A 66 3.36 15.46 -1.28
N CYS A 67 2.73 14.35 -1.68
CA CYS A 67 1.35 14.03 -1.32
C CYS A 67 1.14 13.95 0.20
N GLU A 68 2.02 13.25 0.93
CA GLU A 68 1.98 13.15 2.39
C GLU A 68 2.03 14.54 3.06
N LYS A 69 2.88 15.45 2.58
CA LYS A 69 2.93 16.84 3.08
C LYS A 69 1.63 17.62 2.89
N TRP A 70 0.86 17.35 1.83
CA TRP A 70 -0.43 18.00 1.60
C TRP A 70 -1.53 17.40 2.47
N MET A 71 -1.54 16.08 2.66
CA MET A 71 -2.55 15.41 3.49
C MET A 71 -2.47 15.79 4.97
N TYR A 72 -1.26 15.92 5.54
CA TYR A 72 -1.08 16.26 6.97
C TYR A 72 -1.05 17.77 7.25
N LYS A 73 -1.33 18.61 6.26
CA LYS A 73 -1.42 20.08 6.42
C LYS A 73 -2.84 20.58 6.69
N ASN A 74 -3.84 19.72 6.55
CA ASN A 74 -5.24 19.96 6.91
C ASN A 74 -5.58 19.26 8.23
#